data_AF-A0A5C8DIE3-F1
#
_entry.id   AF-A0A5C8DIE3-F1
#
_cell.length_a   1.000
_cell.length_b   1.000
_cell.length_c   1.000
_cell.angle_alpha   90.00
_cell.angle_beta   90.00
_cell.angle_gamma   90.00
#
_symmetry.space_group_name_H-M   'P 1'
#
loop_
_entity.id
_entity.type
_entity.pdbx_description
1 polymer ?
#
loop_
_entity_poly.entity_id
_entity_poly.type
_entity_poly.pdbx_seq_one_letter_code
_entity_poly.pdbx_strand_id
1 'polypeptide(L)' 'MEKNKTIPALTDVVFYFFRMGLGIQHAEAFFYYQELKKWNVKGRSVKNWKSLAFNWVCSFRKAKPLRNISILCE' A
#
# COMPACT_ATOMS: atom_id res chain seq x y z
N MET A 1 -16.44 -5.72 -17.03
CA MET A 1 -16.80 -5.13 -15.72
C MET A 1 -15.73 -4.13 -15.33
N GLU A 2 -16.05 -2.86 -15.55
CA GLU A 2 -15.20 -1.69 -15.41
C GLU A 2 -14.95 -1.41 -13.91
N LYS A 3 -13.78 -1.76 -13.39
CA LYS A 3 -13.40 -1.33 -12.02
C LYS A 3 -12.81 0.07 -12.12
N ASN A 4 -13.72 1.03 -12.14
CA ASN A 4 -13.49 2.47 -12.01
C ASN A 4 -12.45 2.76 -10.93
N LYS A 5 -11.28 3.25 -11.36
CA LYS A 5 -10.66 4.53 -11.01
C LYS A 5 -11.11 5.23 -9.71
N THR A 6 -11.21 4.52 -8.59
CA THR A 6 -11.55 5.12 -7.30
C THR A 6 -10.40 4.97 -6.31
N ILE A 7 -10.10 6.09 -5.67
CA ILE A 7 -9.33 6.14 -4.43
C ILE A 7 -9.98 5.13 -3.46
N PRO A 8 -9.20 4.21 -2.86
CA PRO A 8 -9.76 3.20 -1.97
C PRO A 8 -10.30 3.83 -0.69
N ALA A 9 -11.22 3.14 0.00
CA ALA A 9 -11.48 3.47 1.40
C ALA A 9 -10.31 2.99 2.26
N LEU A 10 -10.10 3.61 3.42
CA LEU A 10 -9.07 3.16 4.39
C LEU A 10 -9.27 1.68 4.74
N THR A 11 -10.52 1.24 4.92
CA THR A 11 -10.86 -0.16 5.22
C THR A 11 -10.35 -1.14 4.15
N ASP A 12 -10.44 -0.78 2.86
CA ASP A 12 -9.92 -1.62 1.77
C ASP A 12 -8.39 -1.74 1.82
N VAL A 13 -7.73 -0.63 2.15
CA VAL A 13 -6.27 -0.60 2.33
C VAL A 13 -5.86 -1.46 3.54
N VAL A 14 -6.57 -1.34 4.66
CA VAL A 14 -6.32 -2.17 5.85
C VAL A 14 -6.46 -3.65 5.53
N PHE A 15 -7.54 -4.07 4.86
CA PHE A 15 -7.70 -5.47 4.44
C PHE A 15 -6.60 -5.95 3.51
N TYR A 16 -6.13 -5.10 2.58
CA TYR A 16 -5.03 -5.44 1.69
C TYR A 16 -3.72 -5.65 2.46
N PHE A 17 -3.36 -4.72 3.35
CA PHE A 17 -2.13 -4.80 4.13
C PHE A 17 -2.15 -5.98 5.11
N PHE A 18 -3.30 -6.27 5.71
CA PHE A 18 -3.49 -7.45 6.57
C PHE A 18 -3.23 -8.75 5.79
N ARG A 19 -3.76 -8.86 4.56
CA ARG A 19 -3.46 -10.00 3.67
C ARG A 19 -1.99 -10.11 3.28
N MET A 20 -1.27 -9.00 3.27
CA MET A 20 0.17 -8.95 3.03
C MET A 20 0.99 -9.14 4.33
N GLY A 21 0.36 -9.48 5.46
CA GLY A 21 1.05 -9.73 6.72
C GLY A 21 1.53 -8.48 7.47
N LEU A 22 1.04 -7.29 7.10
CA LEU A 22 1.32 -6.04 7.81
C LEU A 22 0.16 -5.61 8.71
N GLY A 23 0.50 -5.00 9.85
CA GLY A 23 -0.47 -4.45 10.79
C GLY A 23 -1.15 -3.17 10.29
N ILE A 24 -2.24 -2.80 10.96
CA ILE A 24 -3.07 -1.62 10.64
C ILE A 24 -2.28 -0.31 10.54
N GLN A 25 -1.27 -0.13 11.39
CA GLN A 25 -0.41 1.05 11.41
C GLN A 25 0.30 1.30 10.07
N HIS A 26 0.69 0.23 9.36
CA HIS A 26 1.31 0.35 8.03
C HIS A 26 0.29 0.76 6.96
N ALA A 27 -0.95 0.28 7.08
CA ALA A 27 -2.04 0.63 6.18
C ALA A 27 -2.45 2.10 6.34
N GLU A 28 -2.59 2.56 7.58
CA GLU A 28 -2.88 3.96 7.92
C GLU A 28 -1.77 4.88 7.43
N ALA A 29 -0.50 4.55 7.71
CA ALA A 29 0.65 5.32 7.25
C ALA A 29 0.68 5.44 5.71
N PHE A 30 0.43 4.33 4.99
CA PHE A 30 0.31 4.37 3.54
C PHE A 30 -0.86 5.25 3.08
N PHE A 31 -2.05 5.06 3.66
CA PHE A 31 -3.25 5.78 3.25
C PHE A 31 -3.09 7.29 3.44
N TYR A 32 -2.65 7.73 4.62
CA TYR A 32 -2.44 9.15 4.90
C TYR A 32 -1.32 9.76 4.06
N TYR A 33 -0.26 9.00 3.78
CA TYR A 33 0.78 9.45 2.86
C TYR A 33 0.22 9.69 1.44
N GLN A 34 -0.62 8.79 0.93
CA GLN A 34 -1.23 8.95 -0.39
C GLN A 34 -2.27 10.07 -0.42
N GLU A 35 -3.04 10.26 0.65
CA GLU A 35 -3.96 11.41 0.83
C GLU A 35 -3.20 12.74 0.75
N LEU A 36 -2.08 12.87 1.46
CA LEU A 36 -1.22 14.06 1.39
C LEU A 36 -0.67 14.29 -0.03
N LYS A 37 -0.39 13.22 -0.76
CA LYS A 37 0.01 13.25 -2.17
C LYS A 37 -1.17 13.40 -3.13
N LYS A 38 -2.40 13.56 -2.63
CA LYS A 38 -3.64 13.63 -3.41
C LYS A 38 -3.79 12.47 -4.39
N TRP A 39 -3.31 11.28 -4.00
CA TRP A 39 -3.28 10.08 -4.84
C TRP A 39 -2.68 10.36 -6.22
N ASN A 40 -1.54 11.04 -6.23
CA ASN A 40 -0.82 11.42 -7.44
C ASN A 40 0.64 10.95 -7.38
N VAL A 41 1.09 10.36 -8.48
CA VAL A 41 2.48 9.93 -8.67
C VAL A 41 3.04 10.64 -9.90
N LYS A 42 4.07 11.47 -9.69
CA LYS A 42 4.77 12.22 -10.76
C LYS A 42 3.83 13.04 -11.65
N GLY A 43 2.85 13.72 -11.06
CA GLY A 43 1.85 14.52 -11.77
C GLY A 43 0.66 13.72 -12.33
N ARG A 44 0.64 12.39 -12.22
CA ARG A 44 -0.43 11.53 -12.73
C ARG A 44 -1.27 10.95 -11.59
N SER A 45 -2.60 11.02 -11.72
CA SER A 45 -3.51 10.34 -10.79
C SER A 45 -3.26 8.83 -10.77
N VAL A 46 -3.30 8.26 -9.58
CA VAL A 46 -3.12 6.84 -9.36
C VAL A 46 -4.27 6.06 -9.99
N LYS A 47 -3.94 5.17 -10.91
CA LYS A 47 -4.92 4.27 -11.56
C LYS A 47 -5.07 2.94 -10.83
N ASN A 48 -4.03 2.50 -10.12
CA ASN A 48 -4.01 1.25 -9.38
C ASN A 48 -3.31 1.45 -8.04
N TRP A 49 -4.09 1.70 -7.00
CA TRP A 49 -3.58 1.90 -5.65
C TRP A 49 -2.93 0.63 -5.08
N LYS A 50 -3.36 -0.56 -5.51
CA LYS A 50 -2.79 -1.83 -5.04
C LYS A 50 -1.34 -1.99 -5.48
N SER A 51 -0.98 -1.54 -6.68
CA SER A 51 0.42 -1.53 -7.12
C SER A 51 1.29 -0.61 -6.25
N LEU A 52 0.75 0.53 -5.80
CA LEU A 52 1.46 1.39 -4.86
C LEU A 52 1.56 0.77 -3.47
N ALA A 53 0.47 0.18 -2.98
CA ALA A 53 0.45 -0.54 -1.70
C ALA A 53 1.46 -1.69 -1.72
N PHE A 54 1.53 -2.47 -2.79
CA PHE A 54 2.51 -3.54 -2.97
C PHE A 54 3.94 -3.01 -2.94
N ASN A 55 4.23 -1.93 -3.67
CA ASN A 55 5.54 -1.29 -3.65
C ASN A 55 5.92 -0.77 -2.26
N TRP A 56 4.95 -0.22 -1.53
CA TRP A 56 5.11 0.24 -0.15
C TRP A 56 5.44 -0.92 0.78
N VAL A 57 4.68 -2.01 0.72
CA VAL A 57 4.94 -3.26 1.46
C VAL A 57 6.34 -3.79 1.16
N CYS A 58 6.71 -3.88 -0.12
CA CYS A 58 8.03 -4.35 -0.55
C CYS A 58 9.18 -3.45 -0.08
N SER A 59 8.93 -2.17 0.14
CA SER A 59 9.97 -1.23 0.61
C SER A 59 10.45 -1.58 2.03
N PHE A 60 9.56 -2.08 2.90
CA PHE A 60 9.94 -2.60 4.21
C PHE A 60 10.83 -3.85 4.14
N ARG A 61 10.76 -4.64 3.05
CA ARG A 61 11.65 -5.80 2.84
C ARG A 61 13.05 -5.38 2.41
N LYS A 62 13.16 -4.33 1.60
CA LYS A 62 14.46 -3.79 1.13
C LYS A 62 15.20 -3.04 2.23
N ALA A 63 14.47 -2.38 3.12
CA ALA A 63 15.01 -1.76 4.32
C ALA A 63 15.25 -2.83 5.40
N LYS A 64 16.25 -3.72 5.25
CA LYS A 64 16.61 -4.77 6.23
C LYS A 64 16.59 -4.23 7.67
N PRO A 65 15.71 -4.72 8.57
CA PRO A 65 15.97 -4.77 9.99
C PRO A 65 16.48 -6.19 10.34
N LEU A 66 17.29 -6.32 11.39
CA LEU A 66 18.00 -7.54 11.79
C LEU A 66 17.14 -8.77 12.20
N ARG A 67 15.86 -8.90 11.82
CA ARG A 67 15.02 -10.05 12.25
C ARG A 67 14.09 -10.57 11.16
N ASN A 68 14.25 -11.86 10.88
CA ASN A 68 13.47 -12.70 9.96
C ASN A 68 11.98 -12.72 10.32
N ILE A 69 11.14 -12.04 9.54
CA ILE A 69 9.74 -12.41 9.37
C ILE A 69 9.50 -12.48 7.86
N SER A 70 9.36 -13.70 7.35
CA SER A 70 9.24 -14.00 5.93
C SER A 70 7.83 -13.75 5.44
N ILE A 71 7.55 -12.53 4.97
CA ILE A 71 6.37 -12.25 4.14
C ILE A 71 6.77 -12.55 2.69
N LEU A 72 6.10 -13.50 2.04
CA LEU A 72 6.31 -13.86 0.62
C LEU A 72 5.68 -12.78 -0.29
N CYS A 73 6.47 -12.26 -1.23
CA CYS A 73 5.95 -11.49 -2.36
C CYS A 73 6.58 -12.14 -3.60
N GLU A 74 5.77 -12.87 -4.36
CA GLU A 74 6.10 -13.45 -5.67
C GLU A 74 5.52 -12.57 -6.78
#